data_AF-A0A5J6CMX0-F1
#
_entry.id   AF-A0A5J6CMX0-F1
#
_cell.length_a   1.000
_cell.length_b   1.000
_cell.length_c   1.000
_cell.angle_alpha   90.00
_cell.angle_beta   90.00
_cell.angle_gamma   90.00
#
_symmetry.space_group_name_H-M   'P 1'
#
loop_
_entity.id
_entity.type
_entity.pdbx_description
1 polymer ?
#
loop_
_entity_poly.entity_id
_entity_poly.type
_entity_poly.pdbx_seq_one_letter_code
_entity_poly.pdbx_strand_id
1 'polypeptide(L)'
;TVFVCWLLFRVITLFDEKKNPIPATFVHGATIEIIWTTIPALILLTVAVPSFALLYSMDEIIDPIITLKVIGSQWYWSYEYSDNLKFADEPLIFDSYMVQENDLKIGQF
;
A
#
# COMPACT_ATOMS: atom_id res chain seq x y z
N THR A 1 -4.59 16.09 -0.49
CA THR A 1 -5.95 16.68 -0.40
C THR A 1 -5.96 17.99 0.37
N VAL A 2 -5.35 18.06 1.57
CA VAL A 2 -5.31 19.28 2.41
C VAL A 2 -4.85 20.54 1.67
N PHE A 3 -3.74 20.48 0.93
CA PHE A 3 -3.22 21.63 0.16
C PHE A 3 -4.23 22.16 -0.88
N VAL A 4 -4.83 21.24 -1.64
CA VAL A 4 -5.82 21.60 -2.68
C VAL A 4 -7.08 22.19 -2.04
N CYS A 5 -7.59 21.58 -0.97
CA CYS A 5 -8.74 22.09 -0.24
C CYS A 5 -8.49 23.50 0.33
N TRP A 6 -7.31 23.73 0.90
CA TRP A 6 -6.90 25.04 1.39
C TRP A 6 -6.83 26.09 0.27
N LEU A 7 -6.24 25.73 -0.88
CA LEU A 7 -6.15 26.61 -2.04
C LEU A 7 -7.53 26.98 -2.58
N LEU A 8 -8.43 26.00 -2.74
CA LEU A 8 -9.80 26.24 -3.20
C LEU A 8 -10.57 27.15 -2.24
N PHE A 9 -10.46 26.92 -0.93
CA PHE A 9 -11.07 27.79 0.07
C PHE A 9 -10.55 29.23 -0.01
N ARG A 10 -9.24 29.40 -0.21
CA ARG A 10 -8.61 30.72 -0.42
C ARG A 10 -9.13 31.41 -1.68
N VAL A 11 -9.30 30.67 -2.78
CA VAL A 11 -9.83 31.23 -4.04
C VAL A 11 -11.25 31.76 -3.82
N ILE A 12 -12.13 30.96 -3.23
CA ILE A 12 -13.53 31.34 -2.98
C ILE A 12 -13.63 32.59 -2.09
N THR A 13 -12.79 32.68 -1.06
CA THR A 13 -12.88 33.78 -0.08
C THR A 13 -12.24 35.09 -0.51
N LEU A 14 -11.27 35.05 -1.44
CA LEU A 14 -10.52 36.22 -1.90
C LEU A 14 -11.03 36.78 -3.23
N PHE A 15 -11.56 35.93 -4.11
CA PHE A 15 -12.05 36.31 -5.44
C PHE A 15 -13.58 36.39 -5.51
N ASP A 16 -14.24 36.59 -4.36
CA ASP A 16 -15.66 36.94 -4.30
C ASP A 16 -15.91 38.32 -4.93
N GLU A 17 -17.00 38.50 -5.67
CA GLU A 17 -17.34 39.73 -6.40
C GLU A 17 -17.37 40.95 -5.47
N LYS A 18 -17.83 40.76 -4.22
CA LYS A 18 -17.87 41.81 -3.21
C LYS A 18 -16.49 42.32 -2.80
N LYS A 19 -15.46 41.49 -2.90
CA LYS A 19 -14.08 41.80 -2.50
C LYS A 19 -13.17 42.10 -3.69
N ASN A 20 -13.43 41.49 -4.85
CA ASN A 20 -12.68 41.68 -6.08
C ASN A 20 -13.63 41.91 -7.28
N PRO A 21 -14.16 43.13 -7.44
CA PRO A 21 -15.18 43.44 -8.45
C PRO A 21 -14.63 43.55 -9.88
N ILE A 22 -13.31 43.72 -10.06
CA ILE A 22 -12.68 43.85 -11.38
C ILE A 22 -11.76 42.64 -11.60
N PRO A 23 -12.10 41.71 -12.51
CA PRO A 23 -11.30 40.51 -12.74
C PRO A 23 -9.99 40.84 -13.47
N ALA A 24 -8.94 40.11 -13.13
CA ALA A 24 -7.69 40.15 -13.88
C ALA A 24 -7.84 39.40 -15.22
N THR A 25 -7.13 39.85 -16.26
CA THR A 25 -7.31 39.37 -17.65
C THR A 25 -6.14 38.53 -18.17
N PHE A 26 -5.29 37.98 -17.30
CA PHE A 26 -4.21 37.09 -17.72
C PHE A 26 -4.78 35.74 -18.18
N VAL A 27 -4.27 35.21 -19.30
CA VAL A 27 -4.77 33.96 -19.91
C VAL A 27 -3.71 32.86 -19.93
N HIS A 28 -2.43 33.22 -19.90
CA HIS A 28 -1.34 32.25 -19.97
C HIS A 28 -0.24 32.55 -18.94
N GLY A 29 0.40 31.49 -18.46
CA GLY A 29 1.46 31.57 -17.47
C GLY A 29 2.44 30.38 -17.58
N ALA A 30 3.23 30.32 -18.67
CA ALA A 30 4.23 29.26 -18.88
C ALA A 30 5.10 28.98 -17.64
N THR A 31 5.52 30.02 -16.90
CA THR A 31 6.37 29.84 -15.72
C THR A 31 5.65 29.07 -14.60
N ILE A 32 4.37 29.35 -14.34
CA ILE A 32 3.61 28.64 -13.31
C ILE A 32 3.25 27.21 -13.76
N GLU A 33 3.03 27.03 -15.06
CA GLU A 33 2.84 25.73 -15.71
C GLU A 33 4.05 24.81 -15.50
N ILE A 34 5.27 25.33 -15.71
CA ILE A 34 6.51 24.59 -15.47
C ILE A 34 6.60 24.21 -13.98
N ILE A 35 6.36 25.16 -13.07
CA ILE A 35 6.47 24.92 -11.62
C ILE A 35 5.52 23.80 -11.16
N TRP A 36 4.23 23.88 -11.51
CA TRP A 36 3.27 22.87 -11.07
C TRP A 36 3.42 21.53 -11.78
N THR A 37 4.18 21.45 -12.88
CA THR A 37 4.47 20.19 -13.56
C THR A 37 5.70 19.53 -12.97
N THR A 38 6.76 20.30 -12.69
CA THR A 38 8.01 19.81 -12.12
C THR A 38 7.86 19.39 -10.66
N ILE A 39 7.12 20.13 -9.83
CA ILE A 39 6.95 19.79 -8.41
C ILE A 39 6.34 18.40 -8.21
N PRO A 40 5.20 18.05 -8.84
CA PRO A 40 4.65 16.70 -8.74
C PRO A 40 5.58 15.62 -9.29
N ALA A 41 6.29 15.88 -10.39
CA ALA A 41 7.26 14.94 -10.94
C ALA A 41 8.39 14.63 -9.96
N LEU A 42 8.93 15.63 -9.25
CA LEU A 42 9.95 15.45 -8.22
C LEU A 42 9.42 14.69 -7.00
N ILE A 43 8.19 14.99 -6.55
CA ILE A 43 7.55 14.25 -5.45
C ILE A 43 7.46 12.76 -5.80
N LEU A 44 7.02 12.42 -7.02
CA LEU A 44 6.95 11.05 -7.48
C LEU A 44 8.33 10.38 -7.51
N LEU A 45 9.36 11.09 -8.01
CA LEU A 45 10.72 10.57 -8.04
C LEU A 45 11.24 10.25 -6.63
N THR A 46 11.02 11.14 -5.67
CA THR A 46 11.43 10.93 -4.27
C THR A 46 10.73 9.74 -3.62
N VAL A 47 9.46 9.48 -3.94
CA VAL A 47 8.73 8.30 -3.45
C VAL A 47 9.20 7.02 -4.16
N ALA A 48 9.51 7.11 -5.46
CA ALA A 48 9.90 5.96 -6.26
C ALA A 48 11.25 5.36 -5.82
N VAL A 49 12.24 6.19 -5.48
CA VAL A 49 13.59 5.73 -5.10
C VAL A 49 13.59 4.72 -3.94
N PRO A 50 13.03 5.02 -2.74
CA PRO A 50 12.96 4.04 -1.66
C PRO A 50 12.02 2.87 -1.98
N SER A 51 10.99 3.09 -2.79
CA SER A 51 10.06 2.02 -3.20
C SER A 51 10.76 0.97 -4.06
N PHE A 52 11.60 1.38 -5.00
CA PHE A 52 12.39 0.45 -5.80
C PHE A 52 13.46 -0.26 -4.95
N ALA A 53 14.13 0.45 -4.04
CA ALA A 53 15.09 -0.19 -3.13
C ALA A 53 14.41 -1.28 -2.28
N LEU A 54 13.22 -1.01 -1.76
CA LEU A 54 12.43 -1.99 -1.02
C LEU A 54 12.04 -3.19 -1.90
N LEU A 55 11.54 -2.92 -3.10
CA LEU A 55 11.14 -3.97 -4.05
C LEU A 55 12.29 -4.94 -4.32
N TYR A 56 13.49 -4.42 -4.61
CA TYR A 56 14.66 -5.26 -4.86
C TYR A 56 15.10 -6.02 -3.61
N SER A 57 15.03 -5.40 -2.42
CA SER A 57 15.36 -6.10 -1.17
C SER A 57 14.40 -7.25 -0.83
N MET A 58 13.15 -7.19 -1.30
CA MET A 58 12.17 -8.26 -1.11
C MET A 58 12.36 -9.42 -2.09
N ASP A 59 12.96 -9.16 -3.25
CA ASP A 59 13.21 -10.17 -4.29
C ASP A 59 14.50 -10.98 -4.00
N GLU A 60 15.31 -10.54 -3.04
CA GLU A 60 16.44 -11.34 -2.56
C GLU A 60 15.93 -12.61 -1.86
N ILE A 61 15.91 -13.71 -2.60
CA ILE A 61 15.61 -15.04 -2.09
C ILE A 61 16.78 -15.49 -1.22
N ILE A 62 16.58 -15.40 0.09
CA ILE A 62 17.46 -16.00 1.10
C ILE A 62 17.32 -17.52 1.02
N ASP A 63 18.41 -18.28 1.16
CA ASP A 63 18.37 -19.74 1.32
C ASP A 63 17.46 -20.11 2.51
N PRO A 64 16.27 -20.70 2.27
CA PRO A 64 15.33 -20.98 3.35
C PRO A 64 15.80 -22.18 4.17
N ILE A 65 15.69 -22.09 5.50
CA ILE A 65 15.99 -23.20 6.41
C ILE A 65 14.84 -24.22 6.41
N ILE A 66 13.60 -23.76 6.18
CA ILE A 66 12.39 -24.58 6.15
C ILE A 66 11.50 -24.16 4.97
N THR A 67 10.96 -25.14 4.24
CA THR A 67 9.97 -24.97 3.17
C THR A 67 8.58 -25.38 3.67
N LEU A 68 7.63 -24.44 3.62
CA LEU A 68 6.23 -24.67 3.94
C LEU A 68 5.36 -24.42 2.69
N LYS A 69 4.63 -25.43 2.26
CA LYS A 69 3.65 -25.28 1.19
C LYS A 69 2.27 -25.05 1.78
N VAL A 70 1.64 -23.95 1.40
CA VAL A 70 0.31 -23.55 1.86
C VAL A 70 -0.68 -23.70 0.70
N ILE A 71 -1.72 -24.50 0.88
CA ILE A 71 -2.77 -24.78 -0.10
C ILE A 71 -4.06 -24.12 0.39
N GLY A 72 -4.54 -23.11 -0.35
CA GLY A 72 -5.84 -22.49 -0.08
C GLY A 72 -6.97 -23.26 -0.74
N SER A 73 -7.87 -23.82 0.07
CA SER A 73 -9.09 -24.50 -0.37
C SER A 73 -10.32 -23.68 0.02
N GLN A 74 -11.49 -24.03 -0.50
CA GLN A 74 -12.71 -23.28 -0.18
C GLN A 74 -13.03 -23.39 1.32
N TRP A 75 -12.86 -22.26 2.04
CA TRP A 75 -13.10 -22.06 3.48
C TRP A 75 -12.13 -22.74 4.46
N TYR A 76 -10.98 -23.24 4.01
CA TYR A 76 -9.93 -23.77 4.88
C TYR A 76 -8.56 -23.74 4.20
N TRP A 77 -7.50 -23.94 4.98
CA TRP A 77 -6.12 -23.94 4.50
C TRP A 77 -5.43 -25.26 4.87
N SER A 78 -4.68 -25.86 3.95
CA SER A 78 -3.86 -27.04 4.22
C SER A 78 -2.37 -26.66 4.21
N TYR A 79 -1.61 -27.21 5.13
CA TYR A 79 -0.17 -26.95 5.29
C TYR A 79 0.61 -28.25 5.09
N GLU A 80 1.65 -28.19 4.26
CA GLU A 80 2.53 -29.32 3.95
C GLU A 80 3.98 -28.92 4.24
N TYR A 81 4.61 -29.63 5.18
CA TYR A 81 6.03 -29.52 5.47
C TYR A 81 6.77 -30.56 4.62
N SER A 82 7.42 -30.10 3.56
CA SER A 82 8.09 -30.97 2.56
C SER A 82 9.54 -31.29 2.90
N ASP A 83 10.16 -30.55 3.82
CA ASP A 83 11.55 -30.78 4.18
C ASP A 83 11.69 -32.04 5.00
N ASN A 84 12.71 -32.86 4.66
CA ASN A 84 13.04 -34.13 5.32
C ASN A 84 13.22 -33.94 6.83
N LEU A 85 12.14 -34.08 7.58
CA LEU A 85 12.19 -34.27 9.01
C LEU A 85 13.00 -35.55 9.21
N LYS A 86 14.18 -35.47 9.84
CA LYS A 86 15.07 -36.61 10.12
C LYS A 86 14.40 -37.77 10.89
N PHE A 87 13.13 -37.64 11.23
CA PHE A 87 12.35 -38.50 12.10
C PHE A 87 11.10 -39.10 11.42
N ALA A 88 10.81 -38.77 10.16
CA ALA A 88 9.69 -39.34 9.41
C ALA A 88 10.01 -39.38 7.90
N ASP A 89 9.76 -40.53 7.27
CA ASP A 89 9.91 -40.72 5.81
C ASP A 89 8.77 -40.06 4.99
N GLU A 90 7.79 -39.44 5.66
CA GLU A 90 6.61 -38.82 5.05
C GLU A 90 6.48 -37.33 5.44
N PRO A 91 5.99 -36.46 4.52
CA PRO A 91 5.76 -35.05 4.81
C PRO A 91 4.62 -34.88 5.83
N LEU A 92 4.79 -33.93 6.77
CA LEU A 92 3.74 -33.59 7.74
C LEU A 92 2.68 -32.72 7.06
N ILE A 93 1.43 -33.20 7.01
CA ILE A 93 0.28 -32.54 6.37
C ILE A 93 -0.85 -32.36 7.38
N PHE A 94 -1.43 -31.16 7.46
CA PHE A 94 -2.65 -30.92 8.25
C PHE A 94 -3.53 -29.81 7.66
N ASP A 95 -4.82 -29.85 8.02
CA ASP A 95 -5.83 -28.86 7.64
C ASP A 95 -6.14 -27.90 8.79
N SER A 96 -6.35 -26.63 8.45
CA SER A 96 -6.68 -25.54 9.36
C SER A 96 -8.05 -24.99 9.04
N TYR A 97 -8.96 -25.19 9.98
CA TYR A 97 -10.34 -24.70 9.95
C TYR A 97 -10.51 -23.58 10.98
N MET A 98 -11.45 -22.68 10.70
CA MET A 98 -11.92 -21.72 11.70
C MET A 98 -12.64 -22.47 12.82
N VAL A 99 -12.27 -22.19 14.07
CA VAL A 99 -12.96 -22.72 15.25
C VAL A 99 -14.33 -22.03 15.36
N GLN A 100 -15.37 -22.80 15.67
CA GLN A 100 -16.71 -22.23 15.85
C GLN A 100 -16.77 -21.43 17.14
N GLU A 101 -17.61 -20.39 17.19
CA GLU A 101 -17.72 -19.49 18.35
C GLU A 101 -18.06 -20.23 19.65
N ASN A 102 -18.84 -21.31 19.58
CA ASN A 102 -19.18 -22.15 20.73
C ASN A 102 -17.99 -22.98 21.26
N ASP A 103 -17.00 -23.24 20.41
CA ASP A 103 -15.81 -24.05 20.72
C ASP A 103 -14.60 -23.18 21.10
N LEU A 104 -14.75 -21.84 21.05
CA LEU A 104 -13.73 -20.90 21.49
C LEU A 104 -13.59 -20.91 23.02
N LYS A 105 -12.35 -20.95 23.51
CA LYS A 105 -12.06 -20.76 24.93
C LYS A 105 -12.01 -19.26 25.25
N ILE A 106 -12.30 -18.92 26.50
CA ILE A 106 -12.18 -17.54 27.00
C ILE A 106 -10.77 -17.00 26.71
N GLY A 107 -10.71 -15.88 25.99
CA GLY A 107 -9.46 -15.23 25.58
C GLY A 107 -8.94 -15.65 24.21
N GLN A 108 -9.61 -16.55 23.48
CA GLN A 108 -9.34 -16.84 22.07
C GLN A 108 -10.19 -15.93 21.15
N PHE A 109 -9.67 -15.65 19.96
CA PHE A 109 -10.31 -14.85 18.90
C PHE A 109 -10.36 -15.63 17.59
#